data_AF-A0A3M8SKC2-F1
#
_entry.id   AF-A0A3M8SKC2-F1
#
_cell.length_a   1.000
_cell.length_b   1.000
_cell.length_c   1.000
_cell.angle_alpha   90.00
_cell.angle_beta   90.00
_cell.angle_gamma   90.00
#
_symmetry.space_group_name_H-M   'P 1'
#
loop_
_entity.id
_entity.type
_entity.pdbx_description
1 polymer ?
#
loop_
_entity_poly.entity_id
_entity_poly.type
_entity_poly.pdbx_seq_one_letter_code
_entity_poly.pdbx_strand_id
1 'polypeptide(L)'
;MMSLEKLLTVTDLAEILGRSTGTIKNQHSKNPSRLPPVCRIPGAGRLLWRRADVESWLQLHVVQLDLIDSAGPVAKRKPGRPRKSERMTQRGGTYA
;
A
#
# COMPACT_ATOMS: atom_id res chain seq x y z
N MET A 1 27.67 -18.42 -8.19
CA MET A 1 28.03 -17.23 -9.01
C MET A 1 27.01 -16.14 -8.73
N MET A 2 27.45 -14.94 -8.35
CA MET A 2 26.53 -13.81 -8.13
C MET A 2 26.24 -13.15 -9.49
N SER A 3 25.07 -13.46 -10.04
CA SER A 3 24.51 -12.80 -11.20
C SER A 3 24.29 -11.31 -10.91
N LEU A 4 24.70 -10.43 -11.84
CA LEU A 4 24.38 -9.01 -11.80
C LEU A 4 22.92 -8.84 -12.25
N GLU A 5 22.00 -8.83 -11.29
CA GLU A 5 20.58 -8.65 -11.59
C GLU A 5 20.17 -7.18 -11.67
N LYS A 6 19.30 -6.87 -12.64
CA LYS A 6 18.68 -5.56 -12.76
C LYS A 6 17.79 -5.28 -11.54
N LEU A 7 17.96 -4.11 -10.94
CA LEU A 7 17.10 -3.63 -9.86
C LEU A 7 15.69 -3.34 -10.37
N LEU A 8 14.70 -3.71 -9.57
CA LEU A 8 13.29 -3.45 -9.81
C LEU A 8 12.98 -1.99 -9.51
N THR A 9 12.20 -1.37 -10.39
CA THR A 9 11.69 -0.01 -10.25
C THR A 9 10.31 0.00 -9.60
N VAL A 10 9.77 1.20 -9.34
CA VAL A 10 8.39 1.37 -8.83
C VAL A 10 7.37 0.74 -9.77
N THR A 11 7.59 0.80 -11.08
CA THR A 11 6.69 0.22 -12.08
C THR A 11 6.74 -1.30 -12.03
N ASP A 12 7.93 -1.89 -11.99
CA ASP A 12 8.09 -3.34 -11.90
C ASP A 12 7.46 -3.88 -10.61
N LEU A 13 7.66 -3.19 -9.48
CA LEU A 13 7.05 -3.58 -8.20
C LEU A 13 5.52 -3.46 -8.23
N ALA A 14 5.01 -2.43 -8.91
CA ALA A 14 3.57 -2.22 -9.08
C ALA A 14 2.94 -3.35 -9.89
N GLU A 15 3.59 -3.80 -10.96
CA GLU A 15 3.19 -4.95 -11.77
C GLU A 15 3.21 -6.25 -10.95
N ILE A 16 4.30 -6.53 -10.23
CA ILE A 16 4.44 -7.75 -9.40
C ILE A 16 3.36 -7.83 -8.32
N LEU A 17 3.03 -6.70 -7.67
CA LEU A 17 2.03 -6.65 -6.60
C LEU A 17 0.60 -6.43 -7.09
N GLY A 18 0.39 -6.24 -8.40
CA GLY A 18 -0.91 -5.92 -8.98
C GLY A 18 -1.51 -4.59 -8.46
N ARG A 19 -0.66 -3.59 -8.19
CA ARG A 19 -1.05 -2.27 -7.67
C ARG A 19 -0.67 -1.16 -8.63
N SER A 20 -1.20 0.04 -8.42
CA SER A 20 -0.76 1.22 -9.18
C SER A 20 0.53 1.79 -8.62
N THR A 21 1.36 2.38 -9.50
CA THR A 21 2.63 3.04 -9.11
C THR A 21 2.42 4.15 -8.07
N GLY A 22 1.31 4.90 -8.17
CA GLY A 22 0.92 5.90 -7.17
C GLY A 22 0.63 5.29 -5.80
N THR A 23 0.02 4.12 -5.76
CA THR A 23 -0.23 3.39 -4.50
C THR A 23 1.09 2.96 -3.87
N ILE A 24 2.03 2.43 -4.64
CA ILE A 24 3.37 2.04 -4.14
C ILE A 24 4.09 3.24 -3.52
N LYS A 25 4.15 4.39 -4.21
CA LYS A 25 4.78 5.61 -3.68
C LYS A 25 4.12 6.08 -2.38
N ASN A 26 2.79 6.06 -2.32
CA ASN A 26 2.02 6.44 -1.14
C ASN A 26 2.23 5.45 0.03
N GLN A 27 2.28 4.14 -0.24
CA GLN A 27 2.58 3.13 0.78
C GLN A 27 4.00 3.28 1.31
N HIS A 28 5.00 3.51 0.45
CA HIS A 28 6.37 3.77 0.87
C HIS A 28 6.47 4.94 1.84
N SER A 29 5.74 6.03 1.57
CA SER A 29 5.75 7.22 2.44
C SER A 29 4.97 7.03 3.75
N LYS A 30 3.82 6.36 3.73
CA LYS A 30 2.92 6.26 4.90
C LYS A 30 3.22 5.06 5.79
N ASN A 31 3.55 3.94 5.18
CA ASN A 31 3.71 2.64 5.83
C ASN A 31 4.86 1.88 5.16
N PRO A 32 6.12 2.27 5.42
CA PRO A 32 7.28 1.64 4.80
C PRO A 32 7.37 0.12 5.10
N SER A 33 6.80 -0.35 6.22
CA SER A 33 6.75 -1.77 6.58
C SER A 33 5.86 -2.63 5.67
N ARG A 34 4.97 -2.02 4.87
CA ARG A 34 4.10 -2.74 3.92
C ARG A 34 4.74 -3.00 2.56
N LEU A 35 6.00 -2.61 2.39
CA LEU A 35 6.75 -2.81 1.17
C LEU A 35 8.07 -3.52 1.48
N PRO A 36 8.65 -4.20 0.47
CA PRO A 36 9.97 -4.75 0.59
C PRO A 36 11.03 -3.65 0.83
N PRO A 37 12.16 -4.01 1.46
CA PRO A 37 13.21 -3.06 1.79
C PRO A 37 13.79 -2.42 0.53
N VAL A 38 13.91 -1.09 0.55
CA VAL A 38 14.38 -0.29 -0.59
C VAL A 38 15.91 -0.27 -0.63
N CYS A 39 16.46 -0.47 -1.81
CA CYS A 39 17.88 -0.30 -2.09
C CYS A 39 18.21 1.18 -2.26
N ARG A 40 18.81 1.78 -1.23
CA ARG A 40 19.30 3.16 -1.28
C ARG A 40 20.69 3.18 -1.91
N ILE A 41 20.77 3.68 -3.13
CA ILE A 41 22.07 3.95 -3.80
C ILE A 41 22.47 5.39 -3.47
N PRO A 42 23.68 5.63 -2.95
CA PRO A 42 24.14 6.99 -2.67
C PRO A 42 24.10 7.83 -3.95
N GLY A 43 23.48 9.02 -3.87
CA GLY A 43 23.33 9.95 -5.00
C GLY A 43 22.12 9.71 -5.90
N ALA A 44 21.38 8.60 -5.76
CA ALA A 44 20.17 8.35 -6.52
C ALA A 44 18.92 8.51 -5.65
N GLY A 45 18.10 9.52 -5.93
CA GLY A 45 16.79 9.72 -5.27
C GLY A 45 15.68 8.80 -5.76
N ARG A 46 16.01 7.68 -6.43
CA ARG A 46 15.05 6.76 -7.04
C ARG A 46 14.79 5.58 -6.11
N LEU A 47 13.53 5.17 -6.01
CA LEU A 47 13.15 3.95 -5.31
C LEU A 47 13.49 2.74 -6.18
N LEU A 48 14.39 1.90 -5.67
CA LEU A 48 14.85 0.68 -6.32
C LEU A 48 14.78 -0.47 -5.34
N TRP A 49 14.53 -1.67 -5.85
CA TRP A 49 14.47 -2.90 -5.04
C TRP A 49 15.31 -4.00 -5.67
N ARG A 50 15.97 -4.81 -4.85
CA ARG A 50 16.57 -6.06 -5.31
C ARG A 50 15.51 -7.13 -5.40
N ARG A 51 15.56 -7.93 -6.45
CA ARG A 51 14.66 -9.07 -6.63
C ARG A 51 14.70 -10.02 -5.42
N ALA A 52 15.88 -10.40 -4.96
CA ALA A 52 16.05 -11.27 -3.80
C ALA A 52 15.36 -10.74 -2.52
N ASP A 53 15.40 -9.42 -2.30
CA ASP A 53 14.77 -8.80 -1.14
C ASP A 53 13.25 -8.79 -1.26
N VAL A 54 12.72 -8.54 -2.46
CA VAL A 54 11.28 -8.64 -2.76
C VAL A 54 10.79 -10.07 -2.60
N GLU A 55 11.52 -11.05 -3.11
CA GLU A 55 11.19 -12.47 -2.99
C GLU A 55 11.19 -12.93 -1.54
N SER A 56 12.24 -12.59 -0.77
CA SER A 56 12.31 -12.91 0.66
C SER A 56 11.16 -12.26 1.43
N TRP A 57 10.85 -10.99 1.11
CA TRP A 57 9.72 -10.29 1.72
C TRP A 57 8.38 -10.95 1.37
N LEU A 58 8.17 -11.36 0.12
CA LEU A 58 6.98 -12.07 -0.31
C LEU A 58 6.87 -13.41 0.42
N GLN A 59 7.96 -14.18 0.54
CA GLN A 59 7.98 -15.46 1.27
C GLN A 59 7.55 -15.31 2.73
N LEU A 60 7.99 -14.25 3.41
CA LEU A 60 7.57 -13.96 4.78
C LEU A 60 6.09 -13.59 4.90
N HIS A 61 5.49 -13.04 3.83
CA HIS A 61 4.08 -12.63 3.79
C HIS A 61 3.18 -13.62 3.06
N VAL A 62 3.74 -14.70 2.50
CA VAL A 62 2.99 -15.88 2.07
C VAL A 62 2.57 -16.59 3.34
N VAL A 63 1.46 -16.13 3.90
CA VAL A 63 0.81 -16.85 4.98
C VAL A 63 0.23 -18.10 4.33
N GLN A 64 0.77 -19.29 4.67
CA GLN A 64 0.07 -20.53 4.38
C GLN A 64 -1.30 -20.40 5.04
N LEU A 65 -2.35 -20.39 4.21
CA LEU A 65 -3.74 -20.14 4.63
C LEU A 65 -4.21 -21.13 5.71
N ASP A 66 -3.44 -22.19 5.94
CA ASP A 66 -3.69 -23.22 6.95
C ASP A 66 -3.57 -22.73 8.41
N LEU A 67 -3.05 -21.52 8.66
CA LEU A 67 -2.81 -21.01 10.03
C LEU A 67 -3.46 -19.65 10.35
N ILE A 68 -4.39 -19.14 9.55
CA ILE A 68 -5.02 -17.83 9.82
C ILE A 68 -6.34 -17.99 10.58
N ASP A 69 -6.27 -18.58 11.78
CA ASP A 69 -7.15 -18.18 12.88
C ASP A 69 -6.34 -17.33 13.86
N SER A 70 -6.12 -16.07 13.50
CA SER A 70 -5.78 -14.96 14.41
C SER A 70 -5.69 -13.66 13.62
N ALA A 71 -6.77 -13.33 12.93
CA ALA A 71 -7.00 -11.96 12.48
C ALA A 71 -7.25 -11.08 13.72
N GLY A 72 -6.19 -10.47 14.25
CA GLY A 72 -6.35 -9.34 15.17
C GLY A 72 -7.20 -8.25 14.49
N PRO A 73 -8.18 -7.64 15.18
CA PRO A 73 -9.13 -6.74 14.54
C PRO A 73 -8.42 -5.45 14.11
N VAL A 74 -8.22 -5.28 12.79
CA VAL A 74 -7.86 -3.99 12.21
C VAL A 74 -9.06 -3.06 12.37
N ALA A 75 -9.05 -2.28 13.44
CA ALA A 75 -10.05 -1.26 13.71
C ALA A 75 -10.19 -0.32 12.50
N LYS A 76 -11.38 -0.35 11.88
CA LYS A 76 -11.76 0.52 10.77
C LYS A 76 -11.68 1.98 11.25
N ARG A 77 -10.69 2.73 10.79
CA ARG A 77 -10.60 4.18 11.08
C ARG A 77 -11.76 4.89 10.38
N LYS A 78 -12.53 5.64 11.17
CA LYS A 78 -13.69 6.42 10.72
C LYS A 78 -13.29 7.36 9.55
N PRO A 79 -14.08 7.46 8.47
CA PRO A 79 -13.85 8.44 7.43
C PRO A 79 -13.92 9.86 8.01
N GLY A 80 -12.82 10.61 7.95
CA GLY A 80 -12.71 11.99 8.42
C GLY A 80 -13.26 13.05 7.46
N ARG A 81 -14.17 12.70 6.55
CA ARG A 81 -14.78 13.66 5.60
C ARG A 81 -16.28 13.78 5.89
N PRO A 82 -16.78 14.94 6.37
CA PRO A 82 -18.22 15.15 6.46
C PRO A 82 -18.83 15.05 5.06
N ARG A 83 -19.85 14.21 4.90
CA ARG A 83 -20.61 14.07 3.65
C ARG A 83 -21.39 15.37 3.42
N LYS A 84 -20.96 16.16 2.44
CA LYS A 84 -21.60 17.43 2.01
C LYS A 84 -22.93 17.21 1.24
N SER A 85 -23.72 16.20 1.60
CA SER A 85 -25.01 15.89 0.96
C SER A 85 -26.18 15.87 1.94
N GLU A 86 -26.00 16.39 3.15
CA GLU A 86 -27.02 16.41 4.20
C GLU A 86 -27.50 17.84 4.50
N ARG A 87 -27.76 18.63 3.45
CA ARG A 87 -28.42 19.95 3.56
C ARG A 87 -29.29 20.23 2.35
N MET A 88 -30.28 19.38 2.07
CA MET A 88 -31.34 19.76 1.12
C MET A 88 -32.62 18.94 1.23
N THR A 89 -33.16 18.67 2.42
CA THR A 89 -34.58 18.26 2.55
C THR A 89 -35.09 18.56 3.95
N GLN A 90 -35.59 19.78 4.15
CA GLN A 90 -36.78 20.09 4.97
C GLN A 90 -36.80 21.58 5.28
N ARG A 91 -37.56 22.32 4.48
CA ARG A 91 -38.46 23.41 4.92
C ARG A 91 -39.18 23.99 3.72
N GLY A 92 -40.03 23.16 3.12
CA GLY A 92 -41.20 23.63 2.38
C GLY A 92 -42.39 23.65 3.34
N GLY A 93 -43.03 24.82 3.46
CA GLY A 93 -44.45 25.03 3.74
C GLY A 93 -45.05 24.49 5.04
N THR A 94 -45.54 25.42 5.88
CA THR A 94 -46.96 25.41 6.29
C THR A 94 -47.37 26.76 6.84
N TYR A 95 -48.53 27.21 6.36
CA TYR A 95 -49.34 28.33 6.81
C TYR A 95 -49.87 28.10 8.23
N ALA A 96 -49.94 29.18 9.02
CA ALA A 96 -51.06 29.56 9.90
C ALA A 96 -50.76 30.93 10.51
#